data_AF-A0A934A5F2-F1
#
_entry.id   AF-A0A934A5F2-F1
#
_cell.length_a   1.000
_cell.length_b   1.000
_cell.length_c   1.000
_cell.angle_alpha   90.00
_cell.angle_beta   90.00
_cell.angle_gamma   90.00
#
_symmetry.space_group_name_H-M   'P 1'
#
loop_
_entity.id
_entity.type
_entity.pdbx_description
1 polymer ?
#
loop_
_entity_poly.entity_id
_entity_poly.type
_entity_poly.pdbx_seq_one_letter_code
_entity_poly.pdbx_strand_id
1 'polypeptide(L)'
;MSFFKQFMEPPFLKKAMYAVLAVMVVLNFIIYPPHPHFGAEKIPGFWAIFGLGVAVLLARLAKGAAHTFLGKDVDFYEKHEK
;
A
#
# COMPACT_ATOMS: atom_id res chain seq x y z
N MET A 1 -25.43 16.24 -13.42
CA MET A 1 -24.24 15.44 -13.81
C MET A 1 -22.88 16.08 -13.51
N SER A 2 -22.80 17.15 -12.69
CA SER A 2 -21.51 17.78 -12.32
C SER A 2 -20.92 17.23 -11.00
N PHE A 3 -21.77 16.79 -10.07
CA PHE A 3 -21.36 16.32 -8.73
C PHE A 3 -20.50 15.04 -8.77
N PHE A 4 -20.86 14.07 -9.60
CA PHE A 4 -20.10 12.82 -9.74
C PHE A 4 -18.73 13.02 -10.42
N LYS A 5 -18.61 13.98 -11.34
CA LYS A 5 -17.33 14.31 -11.97
C LYS A 5 -16.33 14.82 -10.94
N GLN A 6 -16.76 15.70 -10.04
CA GLN A 6 -15.91 16.21 -8.97
C GLN A 6 -15.38 15.11 -8.04
N PHE A 7 -16.16 14.04 -7.83
CA PHE A 7 -15.73 12.88 -7.03
C PHE A 7 -14.65 12.04 -7.71
N MET A 8 -14.62 12.06 -9.05
CA MET A 8 -13.67 11.32 -9.87
C MET A 8 -12.43 12.15 -10.26
N GLU A 9 -12.39 13.43 -9.90
CA GLU A 9 -11.23 14.27 -10.12
C GLU A 9 -10.03 13.75 -9.29
N PRO A 10 -8.87 13.51 -9.92
CA PRO A 10 -7.71 12.92 -9.25
C PRO A 10 -7.26 13.64 -7.96
N PRO A 11 -7.26 14.99 -7.86
CA PRO A 11 -6.89 15.65 -6.61
C PRO A 11 -7.93 15.48 -5.49
N PHE A 12 -9.22 15.36 -5.81
CA PHE A 12 -10.26 15.12 -4.81
C PHE A 12 -10.19 13.67 -4.30
N LEU A 13 -10.13 12.70 -5.22
CA LEU A 13 -10.09 11.28 -4.86
C LEU A 13 -8.86 10.95 -4.01
N LYS A 14 -7.70 11.51 -4.35
CA LYS A 14 -6.48 11.38 -3.53
C LYS A 14 -6.70 11.90 -2.10
N LYS A 15 -7.28 13.09 -1.94
CA LYS A 15 -7.57 13.66 -0.61
C LYS A 15 -8.58 12.80 0.16
N ALA A 16 -9.62 12.31 -0.51
CA ALA A 16 -10.61 11.42 0.10
C ALA A 16 -9.97 10.11 0.58
N MET A 17 -9.10 9.49 -0.23
CA MET A 17 -8.37 8.29 0.15
C MET A 17 -7.45 8.52 1.36
N TYR A 18 -6.73 9.64 1.40
CA TYR A 18 -5.92 10.00 2.59
C TYR A 18 -6.78 10.28 3.83
N ALA A 19 -7.95 10.89 3.66
CA ALA A 19 -8.89 11.10 4.77
C ALA A 19 -9.40 9.77 5.32
N VAL A 20 -9.81 8.84 4.46
CA VAL A 20 -10.22 7.49 4.86
C VAL A 20 -9.08 6.76 5.57
N LEU A 21 -7.85 6.85 5.03
CA LEU A 21 -6.68 6.27 5.67
C LEU A 21 -6.44 6.86 7.07
N ALA A 22 -6.53 8.17 7.23
CA ALA A 22 -6.36 8.83 8.53
C ALA A 22 -7.42 8.37 9.54
N VAL A 23 -8.69 8.25 9.12
CA VAL A 23 -9.77 7.71 9.96
C VAL A 23 -9.46 6.27 10.39
N MET A 24 -9.02 5.41 9.48
CA MET A 24 -8.65 4.03 9.79
C MET A 24 -7.47 3.95 10.78
N VAL A 25 -6.48 4.83 10.65
CA VAL A 25 -5.38 4.93 11.61
C VAL A 25 -5.91 5.30 12.99
N VAL A 26 -6.75 6.33 13.09
CA VAL A 26 -7.35 6.76 14.37
C VAL A 26 -8.18 5.64 15.00
N LEU A 27 -9.01 4.95 14.22
CA LEU A 27 -9.80 3.81 14.69
C LEU A 27 -8.93 2.68 15.25
N ASN A 28 -7.71 2.49 14.74
CA ASN A 28 -6.77 1.49 15.25
C ASN A 28 -6.27 1.78 16.68
N PHE A 29 -6.37 3.02 17.15
CA PHE A 29 -6.07 3.39 18.54
C PHE A 29 -7.28 3.26 19.47
N ILE A 30 -8.50 3.33 18.92
CA ILE A 30 -9.75 3.30 19.69
C ILE A 30 -10.28 1.88 19.85
N ILE A 31 -10.22 1.08 18.77
CA ILE A 31 -10.76 -0.28 18.74
C ILE A 31 -9.62 -1.26 19.01
N TYR A 32 -9.60 -1.80 20.23
CA TYR A 32 -8.66 -2.84 20.61
C TYR A 32 -9.23 -4.25 20.40
N PRO A 33 -8.41 -5.22 19.97
CA PRO A 33 -8.80 -6.61 19.98
C PRO A 33 -9.05 -7.07 21.44
N PRO A 34 -10.22 -7.62 21.77
CA PRO A 34 -10.51 -8.11 23.13
C PRO A 34 -9.67 -9.34 23.52
N HIS A 35 -9.13 -10.07 22.53
CA HIS A 35 -8.26 -11.23 22.74
C HIS A 35 -6.99 -11.11 21.88
N PRO A 36 -5.94 -10.43 22.36
CA PRO A 36 -4.66 -10.38 21.66
C PRO A 36 -4.00 -11.77 21.69
N HIS A 37 -3.74 -12.35 20.51
CA HIS A 37 -3.06 -13.64 20.35
C HIS A 37 -1.53 -13.51 20.46
N PHE A 38 -1.00 -12.34 20.10
CA PHE A 38 0.41 -11.98 20.20
C PHE A 38 0.60 -10.81 21.18
N GLY A 39 1.73 -10.83 21.92
CA GLY A 39 2.04 -9.78 22.90
C GLY A 39 2.10 -8.37 22.31
N ALA A 40 2.46 -8.23 21.04
CA ALA A 40 2.53 -6.95 20.32
C ALA A 40 1.15 -6.39 19.93
N GLU A 41 0.11 -7.22 19.84
CA GLU A 41 -1.27 -6.75 19.54
C GLU A 41 -1.88 -5.93 20.68
N LYS A 42 -1.26 -5.97 21.87
CA LYS A 42 -1.63 -5.11 23.01
C LYS A 42 -1.20 -3.65 22.81
N ILE A 43 -0.35 -3.36 21.83
CA ILE A 43 0.14 -2.01 21.57
C ILE A 43 -0.85 -1.29 20.65
N PRO A 44 -1.38 -0.12 21.05
CA PRO A 44 -2.27 0.67 20.19
C PRO A 44 -1.54 1.02 18.89
N GLY A 45 -2.22 0.88 17.75
CA GLY A 45 -1.63 1.25 16.47
C GLY A 45 -0.63 0.23 15.91
N PHE A 46 -0.38 -0.91 16.58
CA PHE A 46 0.55 -1.95 16.09
C PHE A 46 0.20 -2.39 14.68
N TRP A 47 -1.08 -2.68 14.42
CA TRP A 47 -1.56 -3.14 13.13
C TRP A 47 -1.39 -2.10 12.02
N ALA A 48 -1.56 -0.81 12.34
CA ALA A 48 -1.31 0.27 11.37
C ALA A 48 0.17 0.35 10.98
N ILE A 49 1.07 0.28 11.96
CA ILE A 49 2.53 0.32 11.73
C ILE A 49 2.99 -0.94 10.98
N PHE A 50 2.51 -2.11 11.39
CA PHE A 50 2.84 -3.38 10.75
C PHE A 50 2.37 -3.40 9.30
N GLY A 51 1.11 -3.05 9.03
CA GLY A 51 0.58 -3.00 7.67
C GLY A 51 1.35 -2.04 6.76
N LEU A 52 1.66 -0.83 7.26
CA LEU A 52 2.47 0.14 6.51
C LEU A 52 3.89 -0.37 6.24
N GLY A 53 4.56 -0.88 7.27
CA GLY A 53 5.93 -1.39 7.18
C GLY A 53 6.03 -2.56 6.21
N VAL A 54 5.13 -3.54 6.32
CA VAL A 54 5.08 -4.70 5.43
C VAL A 54 4.74 -4.28 4.01
N ALA A 55 3.81 -3.35 3.79
CA ALA A 55 3.49 -2.86 2.46
C ALA A 55 4.68 -2.20 1.77
N VAL A 56 5.42 -1.32 2.48
CA VAL A 56 6.63 -0.68 1.95
C VAL A 56 7.73 -1.70 1.68
N LEU A 57 7.93 -2.64 2.60
CA LEU A 57 8.91 -3.71 2.44
C LEU A 57 8.58 -4.56 1.21
N LEU A 58 7.33 -5.01 1.08
CA LEU A 58 6.87 -5.82 -0.04
C LEU A 58 7.02 -5.07 -1.37
N ALA A 59 6.67 -3.79 -1.42
CA ALA A 59 6.84 -2.97 -2.63
C ALA A 59 8.32 -2.86 -3.05
N ARG A 60 9.24 -2.70 -2.09
CA ARG A 60 10.69 -2.71 -2.38
C ARG A 60 11.18 -4.07 -2.83
N LEU A 61 10.75 -5.15 -2.17
CA LEU A 61 11.13 -6.51 -2.56
C LEU A 61 10.61 -6.85 -3.95
N ALA A 62 9.36 -6.48 -4.27
CA ALA A 62 8.78 -6.66 -5.60
C ALA A 62 9.54 -5.87 -6.67
N LYS A 63 9.89 -4.61 -6.39
CA LYS A 63 10.72 -3.81 -7.31
C LYS A 63 12.11 -4.42 -7.50
N GLY A 64 12.73 -4.92 -6.43
CA GLY A 64 14.01 -5.61 -6.49
C GLY A 64 13.93 -6.88 -7.33
N ALA A 65 12.95 -7.74 -7.04
CA ALA A 65 12.72 -8.98 -7.77
C ALA A 65 12.41 -8.74 -9.26
N ALA A 66 11.64 -7.69 -9.58
CA ALA A 66 11.39 -7.29 -10.96
C ALA A 66 12.69 -6.94 -11.69
N HIS A 67 13.62 -6.25 -11.04
CA HIS A 67 14.90 -5.87 -11.65
C HIS A 67 15.90 -7.04 -11.75
N THR A 68 15.97 -7.92 -10.74
CA THR A 68 16.93 -9.04 -10.74
C THR A 68 16.48 -10.27 -11.52
N PHE A 69 15.19 -10.63 -11.45
CA PHE A 69 14.69 -11.87 -12.04
C PHE A 69 13.90 -11.65 -13.33
N LEU A 70 13.19 -10.53 -13.44
CA LEU A 70 12.28 -10.23 -14.56
C LEU A 70 12.83 -9.21 -15.54
N GLY A 71 13.94 -8.54 -15.20
CA GLY A 71 14.61 -7.58 -16.05
C GLY A 71 15.16 -8.27 -17.29
N LYS A 72 14.60 -7.91 -18.44
CA LYS A 72 15.11 -8.31 -19.76
C LYS A 72 15.90 -7.14 -20.32
N ASP A 73 16.99 -7.42 -21.02
CA ASP A 73 17.74 -6.40 -21.75
C ASP A 73 16.83 -5.68 -22.75
N VAL A 74 17.13 -4.40 -23.00
CA VAL A 74 16.32 -3.54 -23.89
C VAL A 74 16.19 -4.15 -25.28
N ASP A 75 17.25 -4.82 -25.75
CA ASP A 75 17.34 -5.42 -27.09
C ASP A 75 16.89 -6.90 -27.11
N PHE A 76 16.19 -7.37 -26.06
CA PHE A 76 15.84 -8.79 -25.92
C PHE A 76 15.08 -9.36 -27.12
N TYR A 77 14.23 -8.56 -27.78
CA TYR A 77 13.44 -8.98 -28.94
C TYR A 77 14.19 -8.85 -30.27
N GLU A 78 15.21 -7.99 -30.34
CA GLU A 78 16.01 -7.75 -31.56
C GLU A 78 17.11 -8.81 -31.73
N LYS A 79 17.43 -9.55 -30.67
CA LYS A 79 18.50 -10.56 -30.65
C LYS A 79 18.23 -11.79 -31.53
N HIS A 80 16.99 -11.99 -31.99
CA HIS A 80 16.56 -13.16 -32.75
C HIS A 80 16.54 -12.95 -34.29
N GLU A 81 16.98 -11.80 -34.80
CA GLU A 81 17.01 -11.49 -36.25
C GLU A 81 18.40 -11.67 -36.92
N LYS A 82 19.22 -12.63 -36.47
CA LYS A 82 20.48 -12.97 -37.15
C LYS A 82 20.57 -14.44 -37.51
#